data_AF-A0A8C2K1R7-F1
#
_entry.id   AF-A0A8C2K1R7-F1
#
_cell.length_a   1.000
_cell.length_b   1.000
_cell.length_c   1.000
_cell.angle_alpha   90.00
_cell.angle_beta   90.00
_cell.angle_gamma   90.00
#
_symmetry.space_group_name_H-M   'P 1'
#
loop_
_entity.id
_entity.type
_entity.pdbx_description
1 polymer ?
#
loop_
_entity_poly.entity_id
_entity_poly.type
_entity_poly.pdbx_seq_one_letter_code
_entity_poly.pdbx_strand_id
1 'polypeptide(L)'
;MYSLYRSVSQKWTCPLISVQPIRGLVDEKFQIAVTNLPPNQKVTLHSLHQSDDTDFWEAFGHYVSDEHGSVTGFKDESLGGTYDGTEPVGLLWSMRPIPGSRHGLRLRKRDIFRPMEVCISVYSGHLSQGFSQQTPLATSVTERWYVAPGVKRVNIREKEIRGTLFLPPGSGPYPGVLDLWGVGGDFVEYRSALLASHGFASMALEYLTPEDLSLEDTDASYFEKAYQILNNHPMVKKDHLAVLGLSLGSAITLNMVSYSKVIKPQCCVCISGSHLMPVEKSLSELFELMKKMLWRYTCLAIIIIKLA
;
A
#
# COMPACT_ATOMS: atom_id res chain seq x y z
N MET A 1 -67.36 -8.31 -18.80
CA MET A 1 -66.61 -8.04 -17.57
C MET A 1 -65.12 -8.16 -17.93
N TYR A 2 -64.53 -7.07 -18.44
CA TYR A 2 -63.13 -7.08 -18.88
C TYR A 2 -62.25 -6.62 -17.72
N SER A 3 -61.45 -7.55 -17.19
CA SER A 3 -60.46 -7.31 -16.15
C SER A 3 -59.29 -6.51 -16.72
N LEU A 4 -59.23 -5.22 -16.42
CA LEU A 4 -58.04 -4.39 -16.64
C LEU A 4 -56.98 -4.81 -15.62
N TYR A 5 -56.04 -5.65 -16.05
CA TYR A 5 -54.77 -5.81 -15.35
C TYR A 5 -54.04 -4.46 -15.40
N ARG A 6 -54.04 -3.73 -14.27
CA ARG A 6 -53.11 -2.61 -14.05
C ARG A 6 -51.70 -3.19 -14.10
N SER A 7 -50.95 -2.87 -15.16
CA SER A 7 -49.50 -3.06 -15.11
C SER A 7 -48.98 -2.20 -13.96
N VAL A 8 -48.30 -2.85 -13.03
CA VAL A 8 -47.56 -2.14 -11.98
C VAL A 8 -46.51 -1.31 -12.72
N SER A 9 -46.65 0.01 -12.69
CA SER A 9 -45.67 0.93 -13.25
C SER A 9 -44.30 0.57 -12.68
N GLN A 10 -43.37 0.12 -13.53
CA GLN A 10 -41.96 0.00 -13.16
C GLN A 10 -41.52 1.36 -12.60
N LYS A 11 -41.30 1.42 -11.28
CA LYS A 11 -40.66 2.59 -10.67
C LYS A 11 -39.26 2.68 -11.25
N TRP A 12 -39.01 3.72 -12.03
CA TRP A 12 -37.69 4.05 -12.50
C TRP A 12 -36.83 4.39 -11.29
N THR A 13 -35.94 3.48 -10.94
CA THR A 13 -34.96 3.69 -9.89
C THR A 13 -33.73 4.33 -10.50
N CYS A 14 -33.16 5.33 -9.83
CA CYS A 14 -31.87 5.92 -10.16
C CYS A 14 -30.90 5.57 -9.03
N PRO A 15 -30.20 4.42 -9.11
CA PRO A 15 -29.25 4.02 -8.08
C PRO A 15 -28.21 5.12 -7.86
N LEU A 16 -27.95 5.43 -6.61
CA LEU A 16 -26.96 6.43 -6.22
C LEU A 16 -25.85 5.74 -5.45
N ILE A 17 -24.61 5.95 -5.85
CA ILE A 17 -23.43 5.50 -5.12
C ILE A 17 -22.81 6.68 -4.37
N SER A 18 -22.44 6.45 -3.12
CA SER A 18 -21.69 7.39 -2.26
C SER A 18 -20.43 6.70 -1.74
N VAL A 19 -19.32 7.42 -1.79
CA VAL A 19 -18.02 6.96 -1.28
C VAL A 19 -17.48 8.01 -0.31
N GLN A 20 -17.21 7.64 0.95
CA GLN A 20 -16.79 8.57 2.00
C GLN A 20 -15.61 8.04 2.84
N PRO A 21 -14.52 8.80 2.98
CA PRO A 21 -14.22 10.03 2.23
C PRO A 21 -13.93 9.71 0.75
N ILE A 22 -14.29 10.61 -0.16
CA ILE A 22 -14.01 10.46 -1.60
C ILE A 22 -12.53 10.66 -1.94
N ARG A 23 -11.81 11.43 -1.11
CA ARG A 23 -10.36 11.59 -1.14
C ARG A 23 -9.82 11.24 0.23
N GLY A 24 -8.89 10.31 0.32
CA GLY A 24 -8.25 9.90 1.57
C GLY A 24 -6.93 9.21 1.30
N LEU A 25 -6.17 8.90 2.35
CA LEU A 25 -4.96 8.11 2.17
C LEU A 25 -5.29 6.67 1.77
N VAL A 26 -4.34 5.97 1.14
CA VAL A 26 -4.51 4.58 0.71
C VAL A 26 -4.67 3.60 1.88
N ASP A 27 -4.15 3.95 3.06
CA ASP A 27 -4.25 3.20 4.31
C ASP A 27 -5.41 3.66 5.20
N GLU A 28 -6.18 4.65 4.78
CA GLU A 28 -7.41 5.07 5.44
C GLU A 28 -8.60 4.22 5.01
N LYS A 29 -9.44 3.85 5.98
CA LYS A 29 -10.73 3.20 5.71
C LYS A 29 -11.66 4.19 5.00
N PHE A 30 -12.49 3.66 4.12
CA PHE A 30 -13.56 4.41 3.47
C PHE A 30 -14.81 3.55 3.39
N GLN A 31 -15.96 4.19 3.19
CA GLN A 31 -17.26 3.56 3.18
C GLN A 31 -17.89 3.73 1.80
N ILE A 32 -18.54 2.67 1.33
CA ILE A 32 -19.33 2.68 0.10
C ILE A 32 -20.77 2.38 0.49
N ALA A 33 -21.68 3.22 0.01
CA ALA A 33 -23.11 3.02 0.13
C ALA A 33 -23.75 3.15 -1.26
N VAL A 34 -24.70 2.29 -1.55
CA VAL A 34 -25.59 2.38 -2.72
C VAL A 34 -27.01 2.47 -2.22
N THR A 35 -27.77 3.44 -2.71
CA THR A 35 -29.18 3.64 -2.36
C THR A 35 -30.03 3.73 -3.62
N ASN A 36 -31.35 3.76 -3.46
CA ASN A 36 -32.33 3.80 -4.56
C ASN A 36 -32.25 2.58 -5.49
N LEU A 37 -31.88 1.41 -4.97
CA LEU A 37 -32.07 0.13 -5.67
C LEU A 37 -33.52 -0.37 -5.46
N PRO A 38 -34.06 -1.19 -6.37
CA PRO A 38 -35.20 -2.03 -6.06
C PRO A 38 -34.92 -2.92 -4.82
N PRO A 39 -35.86 -3.05 -3.87
CA PRO A 39 -35.68 -3.91 -2.70
C PRO A 39 -35.33 -5.37 -3.07
N ASN A 40 -34.44 -6.00 -2.31
CA ASN A 40 -33.97 -7.37 -2.55
C ASN A 40 -33.30 -7.58 -3.92
N GLN A 41 -32.83 -6.52 -4.57
CA GLN A 41 -32.09 -6.64 -5.82
C GLN A 41 -30.67 -7.12 -5.58
N LYS A 42 -30.27 -8.16 -6.34
CA LYS A 42 -28.88 -8.59 -6.48
C LYS A 42 -28.07 -7.55 -7.24
N VAL A 43 -26.93 -7.15 -6.69
CA VAL A 43 -26.00 -6.21 -7.31
C VAL A 43 -24.55 -6.64 -7.11
N THR A 44 -23.67 -6.22 -8.00
CA THR A 44 -22.22 -6.35 -7.84
C THR A 44 -21.62 -4.96 -7.63
N LEU A 45 -20.86 -4.78 -6.56
CA LEU A 45 -19.92 -3.67 -6.45
C LEU A 45 -18.60 -4.09 -7.07
N HIS A 46 -18.12 -3.34 -8.04
CA HIS A 46 -16.86 -3.59 -8.75
C HIS A 46 -15.96 -2.37 -8.61
N SER A 47 -14.69 -2.61 -8.36
CA SER A 47 -13.65 -1.59 -8.31
C SER A 47 -12.62 -1.85 -9.40
N LEU A 48 -12.27 -0.83 -10.15
CA LEU A 48 -11.27 -0.88 -11.21
C LEU A 48 -10.22 0.21 -10.99
N HIS A 49 -8.95 -0.15 -11.10
CA HIS A 49 -7.82 0.77 -11.05
C HIS A 49 -6.84 0.47 -12.17
N GLN A 50 -6.36 1.51 -12.87
CA GLN A 50 -5.22 1.39 -13.76
C GLN A 50 -3.95 1.81 -13.02
N SER A 51 -3.02 0.87 -12.88
CA SER A 51 -1.75 1.11 -12.19
C SER A 51 -0.82 2.04 -12.97
N ASP A 52 0.21 2.56 -12.28
CA ASP A 52 1.27 3.35 -12.92
C ASP A 52 2.03 2.55 -14.01
N ASP A 53 2.00 1.21 -13.93
CA ASP A 53 2.53 0.28 -14.93
C ASP A 53 1.57 0.03 -16.10
N THR A 54 0.47 0.77 -16.19
CA THR A 54 -0.62 0.69 -17.20
C THR A 54 -1.48 -0.56 -17.17
N ASP A 55 -1.17 -1.53 -16.29
CA ASP A 55 -1.97 -2.74 -16.07
C ASP A 55 -3.24 -2.42 -15.26
N PHE A 56 -4.35 -3.08 -15.58
CA PHE A 56 -5.63 -2.93 -14.90
C PHE A 56 -5.82 -3.97 -13.79
N TRP A 57 -6.31 -3.50 -12.65
CA TRP A 57 -6.58 -4.28 -11.46
C TRP A 57 -8.05 -4.13 -11.08
N GLU A 58 -8.69 -5.24 -10.75
CA GLU A 58 -10.09 -5.26 -10.34
C GLU A 58 -10.32 -6.05 -9.06
N ALA A 59 -11.37 -5.67 -8.35
CA ALA A 59 -11.99 -6.44 -7.29
C ALA A 59 -13.52 -6.31 -7.40
N PHE A 60 -14.26 -7.27 -6.86
CA PHE A 60 -15.70 -7.17 -6.80
C PHE A 60 -16.29 -8.00 -5.66
N GLY A 61 -17.43 -7.53 -5.15
CA GLY A 61 -18.24 -8.23 -4.15
C GLY A 61 -19.70 -8.30 -4.58
N HIS A 62 -20.38 -9.37 -4.20
CA HIS A 62 -21.79 -9.64 -4.49
C HIS A 62 -22.68 -9.27 -3.31
N TYR A 63 -23.69 -8.45 -3.54
CA TYR A 63 -24.57 -7.94 -2.49
C TYR A 63 -26.04 -8.08 -2.87
N VAL A 64 -26.92 -8.01 -1.88
CA VAL A 64 -28.37 -7.92 -2.08
C VAL A 64 -28.84 -6.70 -1.30
N SER A 65 -29.58 -5.81 -1.98
CA SER A 65 -30.14 -4.63 -1.32
C SER A 65 -31.21 -5.00 -0.30
N ASP A 66 -31.27 -4.22 0.78
CA ASP A 66 -32.25 -4.37 1.84
C ASP A 66 -33.69 -4.03 1.38
N GLU A 67 -34.64 -4.08 2.31
CA GLU A 67 -36.05 -3.74 2.07
C GLU A 67 -36.26 -2.27 1.68
N HIS A 68 -35.29 -1.40 1.94
CA HIS A 68 -35.27 0.00 1.59
C HIS A 68 -34.49 0.29 0.29
N GLY A 69 -33.93 -0.73 -0.35
CA GLY A 69 -33.17 -0.57 -1.59
C GLY A 69 -31.75 -0.04 -1.37
N SER A 70 -31.12 -0.41 -0.25
CA SER A 70 -29.77 0.04 0.11
C SER A 70 -28.78 -1.11 0.27
N VAL A 71 -27.51 -0.83 -0.03
CA VAL A 71 -26.35 -1.68 0.25
C VAL A 71 -25.24 -0.81 0.84
N THR A 72 -24.63 -1.23 1.93
CA THR A 72 -23.48 -0.60 2.58
C THR A 72 -22.34 -1.58 2.76
N GLY A 73 -21.27 -1.43 1.99
CA GLY A 73 -20.12 -2.36 2.01
C GLY A 73 -19.36 -2.40 3.35
N PHE A 74 -19.63 -1.49 4.28
CA PHE A 74 -19.05 -1.51 5.63
C PHE A 74 -19.77 -2.48 6.58
N LYS A 75 -21.06 -2.77 6.34
CA LYS A 75 -21.91 -3.57 7.23
C LYS A 75 -22.40 -4.85 6.57
N ASP A 76 -22.73 -4.75 5.29
CA ASP A 76 -23.32 -5.84 4.56
C ASP A 76 -22.24 -6.84 4.16
N GLU A 77 -22.62 -8.11 4.20
CA GLU A 77 -21.77 -9.21 3.81
C GLU A 77 -21.67 -9.30 2.28
N SER A 78 -20.44 -9.42 1.76
CA SER A 78 -20.22 -9.88 0.40
C SER A 78 -20.49 -11.37 0.32
N LEU A 79 -21.45 -11.76 -0.52
CA LEU A 79 -21.86 -13.15 -0.73
C LEU A 79 -20.95 -13.92 -1.69
N GLY A 80 -19.90 -13.26 -2.21
CA GLY A 80 -18.95 -13.84 -3.14
C GLY A 80 -18.25 -12.79 -4.00
N GLY A 81 -17.25 -13.23 -4.74
CA GLY A 81 -16.45 -12.38 -5.64
C GLY A 81 -14.96 -12.57 -5.41
N THR A 82 -14.21 -11.48 -5.37
CA THR A 82 -12.79 -11.52 -4.98
C THR A 82 -12.59 -11.58 -3.47
N TYR A 83 -13.66 -11.41 -2.69
CA TYR A 83 -13.74 -11.54 -1.24
C TYR A 83 -15.17 -11.88 -0.80
N ASP A 84 -15.31 -12.45 0.39
CA ASP A 84 -16.57 -12.77 1.07
C ASP A 84 -16.56 -12.20 2.50
N GLY A 85 -17.73 -12.16 3.15
CA GLY A 85 -17.84 -11.64 4.52
C GLY A 85 -18.04 -10.12 4.60
N THR A 86 -18.09 -9.59 5.83
CA THR A 86 -18.17 -8.15 6.11
C THR A 86 -16.77 -7.54 6.05
N GLU A 87 -16.36 -7.12 4.86
CA GLU A 87 -15.01 -6.63 4.57
C GLU A 87 -15.04 -5.18 4.00
N PRO A 88 -15.02 -4.14 4.86
CA PRO A 88 -15.21 -2.74 4.44
C PRO A 88 -14.27 -2.23 3.36
N VAL A 89 -13.07 -2.81 3.24
CA VAL A 89 -12.04 -2.45 2.28
C VAL A 89 -11.74 -3.60 1.30
N GLY A 90 -12.66 -4.57 1.19
CA GLY A 90 -12.57 -5.71 0.28
C GLY A 90 -12.29 -5.31 -1.17
N LEU A 91 -12.93 -4.24 -1.64
CA LEU A 91 -12.73 -3.69 -2.98
C LEU A 91 -11.34 -3.08 -3.23
N LEU A 92 -10.48 -2.94 -2.23
CA LEU A 92 -9.08 -2.53 -2.42
C LEU A 92 -8.12 -3.69 -2.23
N TRP A 93 -8.15 -4.35 -1.06
CA TRP A 93 -7.13 -5.34 -0.73
C TRP A 93 -7.23 -6.61 -1.59
N SER A 94 -8.42 -6.94 -2.08
CA SER A 94 -8.65 -8.13 -2.90
C SER A 94 -8.45 -7.90 -4.40
N MET A 95 -7.94 -6.72 -4.78
CA MET A 95 -7.65 -6.41 -6.17
C MET A 95 -6.68 -7.42 -6.78
N ARG A 96 -7.05 -7.91 -7.96
CA ARG A 96 -6.25 -8.82 -8.78
C ARG A 96 -6.15 -8.24 -10.19
N PRO A 97 -5.15 -8.65 -11.00
CA PRO A 97 -5.13 -8.27 -12.40
C PRO A 97 -6.39 -8.75 -13.12
N ILE A 98 -6.89 -7.96 -14.07
CA ILE A 98 -8.07 -8.35 -14.87
C ILE A 98 -7.80 -9.64 -15.66
N PRO A 99 -8.84 -10.45 -15.97
CA PRO A 99 -8.69 -11.64 -16.82
C PRO A 99 -7.98 -11.32 -18.15
N GLY A 100 -7.04 -12.17 -18.55
CA GLY A 100 -6.23 -11.97 -19.76
C GLY A 100 -4.96 -11.13 -19.55
N SER A 101 -4.71 -10.65 -18.32
CA SER A 101 -3.45 -9.97 -17.98
C SER A 101 -2.24 -10.91 -18.08
N ARG A 102 -1.06 -10.33 -18.33
CA ARG A 102 0.22 -11.04 -18.30
C ARG A 102 0.55 -11.58 -16.91
N HIS A 103 1.40 -12.61 -16.86
CA HIS A 103 1.86 -13.19 -15.59
C HIS A 103 2.88 -12.31 -14.87
N GLY A 104 3.03 -12.51 -13.55
CA GLY A 104 4.06 -11.86 -12.74
C GLY A 104 3.82 -10.39 -12.43
N LEU A 105 2.57 -9.92 -12.56
CA LEU A 105 2.19 -8.56 -12.21
C LEU A 105 2.29 -8.29 -10.70
N ARG A 106 2.74 -7.09 -10.37
CA ARG A 106 2.76 -6.56 -9.01
C ARG A 106 2.20 -5.16 -9.04
N LEU A 107 1.20 -4.88 -8.22
CA LEU A 107 0.70 -3.52 -8.06
C LEU A 107 1.78 -2.68 -7.37
N ARG A 108 2.22 -1.61 -8.04
CA ARG A 108 3.28 -0.71 -7.58
C ARG A 108 2.82 0.72 -7.71
N LYS A 109 3.26 1.56 -6.79
CA LYS A 109 3.13 3.02 -6.90
C LYS A 109 4.50 3.63 -7.16
N ARG A 110 4.64 4.31 -8.28
CA ARG A 110 5.86 5.02 -8.69
C ARG A 110 5.71 6.52 -8.49
N ASP A 111 4.63 7.10 -9.01
CA ASP A 111 4.32 8.51 -8.80
C ASP A 111 3.44 8.68 -7.57
N ILE A 112 4.06 8.91 -6.42
CA ILE A 112 3.38 9.09 -5.14
C ILE A 112 2.59 10.41 -5.04
N PHE A 113 2.80 11.35 -5.97
CA PHE A 113 2.07 12.62 -6.01
C PHE A 113 0.79 12.55 -6.84
N ARG A 114 0.52 11.41 -7.49
CA ARG A 114 -0.77 11.09 -8.09
C ARG A 114 -1.51 10.09 -7.22
N PRO A 115 -2.82 10.26 -7.00
CA PRO A 115 -3.58 9.26 -6.26
C PRO A 115 -3.66 7.95 -7.04
N MET A 116 -3.94 6.87 -6.32
CA MET A 116 -4.57 5.70 -6.90
C MET A 116 -6.06 6.03 -7.09
N GLU A 117 -6.46 6.28 -8.34
CA GLU A 117 -7.86 6.48 -8.71
C GLU A 117 -8.55 5.12 -8.82
N VAL A 118 -9.58 4.91 -8.00
CA VAL A 118 -10.38 3.68 -8.01
C VAL A 118 -11.78 4.02 -8.48
N CYS A 119 -12.14 3.50 -9.65
CA CYS A 119 -13.49 3.59 -10.20
C CYS A 119 -14.36 2.52 -9.55
N ILE A 120 -15.35 2.92 -8.77
CA ILE A 120 -16.35 2.03 -8.16
C ILE A 120 -17.62 2.07 -8.99
N SER A 121 -18.02 0.92 -9.51
CA SER A 121 -19.21 0.74 -10.34
C SER A 121 -20.18 -0.24 -9.69
N VAL A 122 -21.47 0.05 -9.82
CA VAL A 122 -22.57 -0.83 -9.39
C VAL A 122 -23.15 -1.50 -10.63
N TYR A 123 -23.22 -2.82 -10.64
CA TYR A 123 -23.85 -3.58 -11.72
C TYR A 123 -25.08 -4.33 -11.22
N SER A 124 -26.04 -4.55 -12.12
CA SER A 124 -27.22 -5.37 -11.83
C SER A 124 -26.87 -6.86 -11.89
N GLY A 125 -27.38 -7.63 -10.92
CA GLY A 125 -27.10 -9.05 -10.77
C GLY A 125 -25.75 -9.33 -10.09
N HIS A 126 -25.47 -10.62 -9.88
CA HIS A 126 -24.18 -11.09 -9.36
C HIS A 126 -23.28 -11.48 -10.53
N LEU A 127 -22.55 -10.49 -11.05
CA LEU A 127 -21.59 -10.66 -12.13
C LEU A 127 -20.21 -11.05 -11.59
N SER A 128 -19.52 -11.97 -12.27
CA SER A 128 -18.16 -12.39 -11.92
C SER A 128 -17.11 -12.06 -12.98
N GLN A 129 -17.55 -11.59 -14.15
CA GLN A 129 -16.72 -11.24 -15.29
C GLN A 129 -17.52 -10.36 -16.27
N GLY A 130 -16.82 -9.83 -17.26
CA GLY A 130 -17.44 -9.11 -18.37
C GLY A 130 -17.96 -7.72 -18.00
N PHE A 131 -17.38 -7.09 -16.96
CA PHE A 131 -17.80 -5.78 -16.46
C PHE A 131 -17.72 -4.69 -17.54
N SER A 132 -16.72 -4.76 -18.44
CA SER A 132 -16.54 -3.78 -19.52
C SER A 132 -17.57 -3.89 -20.64
N GLN A 133 -18.32 -5.00 -20.73
CA GLN A 133 -19.41 -5.18 -21.69
C GLN A 133 -20.78 -4.81 -21.11
N GLN A 134 -20.83 -4.44 -19.84
CA GLN A 134 -22.06 -4.11 -19.13
C GLN A 134 -22.12 -2.61 -18.85
N THR A 135 -23.32 -2.04 -18.86
CA THR A 135 -23.53 -0.66 -18.44
C THR A 135 -23.74 -0.63 -16.91
N PRO A 136 -22.92 0.11 -16.15
CA PRO A 136 -23.12 0.23 -14.72
C PRO A 136 -24.40 1.01 -14.40
N LEU A 137 -25.07 0.63 -13.32
CA LEU A 137 -26.22 1.32 -12.75
C LEU A 137 -25.84 2.69 -12.17
N ALA A 138 -24.65 2.77 -11.58
CA ALA A 138 -24.06 3.98 -11.02
C ALA A 138 -22.54 3.80 -10.92
N THR A 139 -21.80 4.91 -10.97
CA THR A 139 -20.34 4.92 -10.85
C THR A 139 -19.89 6.11 -10.01
N SER A 140 -18.82 5.93 -9.24
CA SER A 140 -18.09 7.00 -8.55
C SER A 140 -16.60 6.72 -8.61
N VAL A 141 -15.78 7.76 -8.66
CA VAL A 141 -14.33 7.64 -8.52
C VAL A 141 -13.93 8.07 -7.12
N THR A 142 -13.04 7.31 -6.49
CA THR A 142 -12.44 7.64 -5.21
C THR A 142 -10.92 7.70 -5.34
N GLU A 143 -10.30 8.70 -4.73
CA GLU A 143 -8.86 8.93 -4.81
C GLU A 143 -8.19 8.44 -3.53
N ARG A 144 -7.20 7.55 -3.67
CA ARG A 144 -6.38 7.03 -2.57
C ARG A 144 -4.96 7.58 -2.66
N TRP A 145 -4.61 8.50 -1.77
CA TRP A 145 -3.36 9.24 -1.77
C TRP A 145 -2.27 8.52 -0.97
N TYR A 146 -1.02 8.65 -1.40
CA TYR A 146 0.15 8.12 -0.68
C TYR A 146 0.88 9.19 0.15
N VAL A 147 0.48 10.45 0.00
CA VAL A 147 1.09 11.61 0.64
C VAL A 147 -0.05 12.49 1.17
N ALA A 148 -0.08 12.72 2.49
CA ALA A 148 -1.04 13.64 3.09
C ALA A 148 -0.72 15.10 2.72
N PRO A 149 -1.72 16.00 2.73
CA PRO A 149 -1.50 17.42 2.51
C PRO A 149 -0.43 18.01 3.44
N GLY A 150 0.51 18.75 2.85
CA GLY A 150 1.56 19.45 3.59
C GLY A 150 2.79 18.62 3.97
N VAL A 151 2.80 17.30 3.70
CA VAL A 151 4.02 16.49 3.79
C VAL A 151 5.04 17.00 2.78
N LYS A 152 6.27 17.26 3.23
CA LYS A 152 7.36 17.75 2.39
C LYS A 152 8.25 16.59 1.96
N ARG A 153 8.55 16.52 0.67
CA ARG A 153 9.54 15.59 0.09
C ARG A 153 10.86 16.31 -0.11
N VAL A 154 11.94 15.79 0.48
CA VAL A 154 13.29 16.36 0.42
C VAL A 154 14.24 15.30 -0.12
N ASN A 155 14.86 15.58 -1.27
CA ASN A 155 15.89 14.70 -1.80
C ASN A 155 17.16 14.81 -0.95
N ILE A 156 17.67 13.68 -0.49
CA ILE A 156 18.96 13.59 0.20
C ILE A 156 20.03 13.19 -0.83
N ARG A 157 21.00 14.07 -1.01
CA ARG A 157 22.20 13.87 -1.84
C ARG A 157 23.40 14.44 -1.10
N GLU A 158 23.78 13.78 -0.02
CA GLU A 158 24.90 14.19 0.83
C GLU A 158 26.06 13.22 0.62
N LYS A 159 27.09 13.70 -0.10
CA LYS A 159 28.23 12.87 -0.55
C LYS A 159 27.72 11.65 -1.34
N GLU A 160 28.05 10.44 -0.91
CA GLU A 160 27.57 9.18 -1.50
C GLU A 160 26.15 8.79 -1.09
N ILE A 161 25.56 9.40 -0.04
CA ILE A 161 24.26 8.98 0.48
C ILE A 161 23.13 9.51 -0.39
N ARG A 162 22.32 8.58 -0.89
CA ARG A 162 21.12 8.85 -1.69
C ARG A 162 19.87 8.36 -0.97
N GLY A 163 18.83 9.18 -1.01
CA GLY A 163 17.51 8.80 -0.51
C GLY A 163 16.53 9.97 -0.58
N THR A 164 15.35 9.75 -0.02
CA THR A 164 14.31 10.77 0.06
C THR A 164 13.76 10.83 1.48
N LEU A 165 13.88 12.00 2.10
CA LEU A 165 13.31 12.31 3.40
C LEU A 165 11.92 12.93 3.23
N PHE A 166 10.93 12.35 3.88
CA PHE A 166 9.59 12.88 4.00
C PHE A 166 9.39 13.48 5.39
N LEU A 167 8.90 14.71 5.45
CA LEU A 167 8.66 15.44 6.69
C LEU A 167 7.17 15.72 6.86
N PRO A 168 6.59 15.40 8.03
CA PRO A 168 5.22 15.79 8.37
C PRO A 168 5.01 17.32 8.29
N PRO A 169 3.78 17.78 8.05
CA PRO A 169 3.44 19.20 8.17
C PRO A 169 3.57 19.67 9.62
N GLY A 170 3.99 20.93 9.81
CA GLY A 170 4.15 21.55 11.13
C GLY A 170 5.58 21.95 11.47
N SER A 171 5.81 22.30 12.74
CA SER A 171 7.09 22.84 13.23
C SER A 171 8.11 21.79 13.65
N GLY A 172 7.73 20.51 13.78
CA GLY A 172 8.60 19.46 14.32
C GLY A 172 9.14 19.76 15.72
N PRO A 173 10.24 19.10 16.14
CA PRO A 173 10.88 17.97 15.48
C PRO A 173 10.06 16.67 15.62
N TYR A 174 10.22 15.74 14.68
CA TYR A 174 9.44 14.50 14.60
C TYR A 174 10.30 13.27 14.94
N PRO A 175 9.73 12.19 15.49
CA PRO A 175 10.42 10.91 15.55
C PRO A 175 10.86 10.47 14.15
N GLY A 176 12.11 10.00 14.02
CA GLY A 176 12.72 9.64 12.75
C GLY A 176 12.54 8.16 12.42
N VAL A 177 12.37 7.84 11.13
CA VAL A 177 12.38 6.44 10.64
C VAL A 177 13.35 6.33 9.47
N LEU A 178 14.34 5.46 9.59
CA LEU A 178 15.16 5.02 8.45
C LEU A 178 14.47 3.83 7.78
N ASP A 179 14.01 4.00 6.55
CA ASP A 179 13.19 3.04 5.82
C ASP A 179 14.01 2.28 4.77
N LEU A 180 14.18 0.97 4.99
CA LEU A 180 15.00 0.07 4.17
C LEU A 180 14.11 -0.95 3.44
N TRP A 181 14.06 -0.84 2.12
CA TRP A 181 13.32 -1.75 1.24
C TRP A 181 14.10 -3.02 0.88
N GLY A 182 13.44 -4.02 0.29
CA GLY A 182 14.09 -5.26 -0.16
C GLY A 182 14.62 -5.20 -1.60
N VAL A 183 15.06 -6.36 -2.11
CA VAL A 183 15.48 -6.54 -3.51
C VAL A 183 14.27 -6.65 -4.44
N GLY A 184 14.43 -6.25 -5.71
CA GLY A 184 13.49 -6.61 -6.78
C GLY A 184 12.48 -5.52 -7.17
N GLY A 185 12.89 -4.26 -7.12
CA GLY A 185 12.10 -3.13 -7.60
C GLY A 185 12.94 -1.87 -7.77
N ASP A 186 12.30 -0.85 -8.35
CA ASP A 186 12.83 0.52 -8.41
C ASP A 186 12.92 1.12 -6.99
N PHE A 187 13.55 2.28 -6.84
CA PHE A 187 13.55 3.01 -5.57
C PHE A 187 12.12 3.32 -5.12
N VAL A 188 11.76 2.91 -3.89
CA VAL A 188 10.39 2.94 -3.38
C VAL A 188 10.22 3.99 -2.28
N GLU A 189 9.29 4.92 -2.50
CA GLU A 189 9.05 6.04 -1.58
C GLU A 189 7.75 5.94 -0.78
N TYR A 190 6.77 5.18 -1.27
CA TYR A 190 5.38 5.28 -0.80
C TYR A 190 5.20 4.93 0.69
N ARG A 191 6.02 4.03 1.26
CA ARG A 191 5.96 3.70 2.69
C ARG A 191 6.47 4.84 3.55
N SER A 192 7.57 5.48 3.17
CA SER A 192 8.08 6.65 3.88
C SER A 192 7.15 7.86 3.77
N ALA A 193 6.53 8.06 2.60
CA ALA A 193 5.51 9.08 2.41
C ALA A 193 4.30 8.88 3.33
N LEU A 194 3.80 7.64 3.46
CA LEU A 194 2.71 7.31 4.39
C LEU A 194 3.12 7.48 5.85
N LEU A 195 4.32 7.05 6.24
CA LEU A 195 4.83 7.27 7.60
C LEU A 195 4.90 8.77 7.96
N ALA A 196 5.31 9.62 7.01
CA ALA A 196 5.29 11.07 7.22
C ALA A 196 3.89 11.67 7.26
N SER A 197 2.94 11.05 6.57
CA SER A 197 1.52 11.39 6.67
C SER A 197 0.96 11.10 8.08
N HIS A 198 1.59 10.17 8.81
CA HIS A 198 1.24 9.78 10.18
C HIS A 198 2.21 10.33 11.26
N GLY A 199 2.99 11.36 10.94
CA GLY A 199 3.76 12.12 11.94
C GLY A 199 5.21 11.69 12.16
N PHE A 200 5.77 10.85 11.30
CA PHE A 200 7.20 10.45 11.36
C PHE A 200 8.05 11.14 10.29
N ALA A 201 9.22 11.65 10.64
CA ALA A 201 10.20 12.05 9.62
C ALA A 201 10.85 10.78 9.05
N SER A 202 10.41 10.34 7.87
CA SER A 202 10.80 9.04 7.30
C SER A 202 11.72 9.20 6.10
N MET A 203 12.89 8.57 6.13
CA MET A 203 13.85 8.57 5.03
C MET A 203 13.87 7.21 4.32
N ALA A 204 13.35 7.17 3.10
CA ALA A 204 13.54 6.05 2.19
C ALA A 204 14.99 6.07 1.69
N LEU A 205 15.76 5.05 2.05
CA LEU A 205 17.18 4.98 1.69
C LEU A 205 17.36 4.26 0.35
N GLU A 206 18.09 4.88 -0.57
CA GLU A 206 18.49 4.27 -1.82
C GLU A 206 19.88 3.65 -1.63
N TYR A 207 19.94 2.32 -1.53
CA TYR A 207 21.20 1.58 -1.34
C TYR A 207 21.33 0.40 -2.32
N LEU A 208 20.41 0.35 -3.27
CA LEU A 208 20.27 -0.69 -4.30
C LEU A 208 20.12 0.00 -5.65
N THR A 209 21.23 0.37 -6.28
CA THR A 209 21.21 0.98 -7.61
C THR A 209 21.71 0.00 -8.67
N PRO A 210 21.06 -0.05 -9.85
CA PRO A 210 21.51 -0.88 -10.97
C PRO A 210 22.91 -0.48 -11.50
N GLU A 211 23.27 0.79 -11.35
CA GLU A 211 24.54 1.37 -11.82
C GLU A 211 25.69 1.13 -10.85
N ASP A 212 25.41 0.93 -9.55
CA ASP A 212 26.41 0.63 -8.50
C ASP A 212 26.25 -0.82 -7.98
N LEU A 213 25.97 -1.76 -8.88
CA LEU A 213 25.99 -3.20 -8.57
C LEU A 213 27.36 -3.71 -8.10
N SER A 214 28.37 -2.84 -7.93
CA SER A 214 29.40 -3.03 -6.92
C SER A 214 28.80 -2.72 -5.53
N LEU A 215 28.05 -3.69 -5.00
CA LEU A 215 27.79 -3.80 -3.54
C LEU A 215 29.08 -3.88 -2.70
N GLU A 216 30.25 -3.84 -3.35
CA GLU A 216 31.57 -3.64 -2.77
C GLU A 216 31.70 -2.25 -2.11
N ASP A 217 31.00 -1.22 -2.60
CA ASP A 217 31.10 0.16 -2.08
C ASP A 217 30.01 0.50 -1.03
N THR A 218 28.98 -0.35 -0.91
CA THR A 218 27.97 -0.20 0.14
C THR A 218 28.36 -1.07 1.33
N ASP A 219 29.09 -0.49 2.27
CA ASP A 219 29.47 -1.13 3.53
C ASP A 219 28.58 -0.65 4.68
N ALA A 220 28.86 -1.13 5.90
CA ALA A 220 28.16 -0.68 7.10
C ALA A 220 28.21 0.85 7.26
N SER A 221 29.28 1.50 6.80
CA SER A 221 29.47 2.96 6.92
C SER A 221 28.42 3.74 6.13
N TYR A 222 27.90 3.20 5.02
CA TYR A 222 26.82 3.82 4.24
C TYR A 222 25.55 4.00 5.10
N PHE A 223 25.13 2.93 5.79
CA PHE A 223 23.95 2.96 6.65
C PHE A 223 24.19 3.80 7.90
N GLU A 224 25.40 3.77 8.47
CA GLU A 224 25.77 4.61 9.61
C GLU A 224 25.71 6.11 9.26
N LYS A 225 26.25 6.50 8.09
CA LYS A 225 26.18 7.88 7.58
C LYS A 225 24.75 8.30 7.32
N ALA A 226 23.94 7.45 6.67
CA ALA A 226 22.52 7.71 6.46
C ALA A 226 21.76 7.91 7.78
N TYR A 227 22.00 7.04 8.76
CA TYR A 227 21.42 7.15 10.10
C TYR A 227 21.82 8.46 10.79
N GLN A 228 23.08 8.88 10.66
CA GLN A 228 23.57 10.14 11.20
C GLN A 228 22.98 11.37 10.49
N ILE A 229 22.85 11.36 9.17
CA ILE A 229 22.17 12.41 8.41
C ILE A 229 20.75 12.60 8.94
N LEU A 230 20.00 11.50 9.08
CA LEU A 230 18.65 11.56 9.63
C LEU A 230 18.64 12.07 11.08
N ASN A 231 19.52 11.55 11.96
CA ASN A 231 19.56 11.94 13.37
C ASN A 231 19.95 13.40 13.60
N ASN A 232 20.76 13.96 12.69
CA ASN A 232 21.23 15.34 12.78
C ASN A 232 20.33 16.34 12.03
N HIS A 233 19.32 15.86 11.29
CA HIS A 233 18.42 16.75 10.56
C HIS A 233 17.58 17.60 11.56
N PRO A 234 17.46 18.93 11.37
CA PRO A 234 16.85 19.82 12.37
C PRO A 234 15.36 19.55 12.65
N MET A 235 14.66 18.94 11.70
CA MET A 235 13.25 18.55 11.85
C MET A 235 13.07 17.14 12.46
N VAL A 236 14.16 16.44 12.79
CA VAL A 236 14.13 15.10 13.39
C VAL A 236 14.49 15.22 14.87
N LYS A 237 13.75 14.51 15.71
CA LYS A 237 14.00 14.49 17.15
C LYS A 237 15.25 13.65 17.40
N LYS A 238 16.29 14.32 17.88
CA LYS A 238 17.59 13.71 18.16
C LYS A 238 17.44 12.47 19.07
N ASP A 239 18.14 11.42 18.69
CA ASP A 239 18.21 10.11 19.35
C ASP A 239 16.85 9.39 19.48
N HIS A 240 15.83 9.83 18.74
CA HIS A 240 14.51 9.22 18.66
C HIS A 240 14.25 8.67 17.25
N LEU A 241 15.05 7.67 16.88
CA LEU A 241 14.98 7.04 15.57
C LEU A 241 14.53 5.58 15.69
N ALA A 242 13.79 5.13 14.69
CA ALA A 242 13.55 3.72 14.41
C ALA A 242 14.16 3.32 13.07
N VAL A 243 14.42 2.04 12.89
CA VAL A 243 14.79 1.46 11.58
C VAL A 243 13.69 0.49 11.15
N LEU A 244 13.16 0.67 9.95
CA LEU A 244 12.13 -0.18 9.36
C LEU A 244 12.70 -0.94 8.17
N GLY A 245 12.90 -2.24 8.33
CA GLY A 245 13.40 -3.13 7.29
C GLY A 245 12.29 -3.98 6.66
N LEU A 246 12.40 -4.22 5.34
CA LEU A 246 11.63 -5.24 4.62
C LEU A 246 12.56 -6.18 3.85
N SER A 247 12.33 -7.49 3.96
CA SER A 247 13.09 -8.52 3.24
C SER A 247 14.60 -8.35 3.52
N LEU A 248 15.41 -8.09 2.50
CA LEU A 248 16.83 -7.75 2.69
C LEU A 248 17.02 -6.57 3.66
N GLY A 249 16.20 -5.52 3.58
CA GLY A 249 16.31 -4.37 4.48
C GLY A 249 16.16 -4.77 5.94
N SER A 250 15.39 -5.82 6.25
CA SER A 250 15.30 -6.40 7.59
C SER A 250 16.59 -7.09 8.01
N ALA A 251 17.23 -7.84 7.11
CA ALA A 251 18.50 -8.48 7.38
C ALA A 251 19.57 -7.42 7.72
N ILE A 252 19.70 -6.40 6.86
CA ILE A 252 20.59 -5.25 7.08
C ILE A 252 20.26 -4.57 8.42
N THR A 253 18.98 -4.31 8.70
CA THR A 253 18.55 -3.69 9.97
C THR A 253 19.03 -4.50 11.18
N LEU A 254 18.80 -5.82 11.19
CA LEU A 254 19.20 -6.68 12.30
C LEU A 254 20.72 -6.71 12.47
N ASN A 255 21.49 -6.78 11.37
CA ASN A 255 22.94 -6.74 11.43
C ASN A 255 23.46 -5.40 11.95
N MET A 256 22.95 -4.28 11.42
CA MET A 256 23.36 -2.94 11.85
C MET A 256 23.05 -2.69 13.32
N VAL A 257 21.85 -3.04 13.79
CA VAL A 257 21.47 -2.89 15.21
C VAL A 257 22.32 -3.76 16.12
N SER A 258 22.77 -4.93 15.66
CA SER A 258 23.56 -5.86 16.48
C SER A 258 25.04 -5.48 16.58
N TYR A 259 25.62 -4.90 15.53
CA TYR A 259 27.08 -4.76 15.42
C TYR A 259 27.59 -3.32 15.24
N SER A 260 26.75 -2.39 14.76
CA SER A 260 27.17 -0.99 14.60
C SER A 260 27.33 -0.31 15.96
N LYS A 261 28.39 0.50 16.10
CA LYS A 261 28.55 1.39 17.26
C LYS A 261 27.82 2.73 17.09
N VAL A 262 27.34 3.02 15.88
CA VAL A 262 26.68 4.28 15.49
C VAL A 262 25.17 4.14 15.46
N ILE A 263 24.65 3.06 14.88
CA ILE A 263 23.20 2.84 14.71
C ILE A 263 22.63 2.33 16.05
N LYS A 264 21.94 3.23 16.76
CA LYS A 264 21.31 2.96 18.06
C LYS A 264 19.85 3.41 18.06
N PRO A 265 18.97 2.73 17.30
CA PRO A 265 17.55 3.11 17.26
C PRO A 265 16.84 2.73 18.55
N GLN A 266 15.74 3.41 18.86
CA GLN A 266 14.84 3.06 19.95
C GLN A 266 13.98 1.81 19.64
N CYS A 267 13.81 1.52 18.35
CA CYS A 267 13.00 0.40 17.87
C CYS A 267 13.48 -0.03 16.49
N CYS A 268 13.42 -1.33 16.21
CA CYS A 268 13.49 -1.83 14.84
C CYS A 268 12.29 -2.70 14.50
N VAL A 269 11.77 -2.50 13.29
CA VAL A 269 10.64 -3.26 12.73
C VAL A 269 11.17 -4.01 11.52
N CYS A 270 11.14 -5.35 11.58
CA CYS A 270 11.70 -6.21 10.55
C CYS A 270 10.60 -7.06 9.92
N ILE A 271 10.24 -6.77 8.67
CA ILE A 271 9.15 -7.44 7.94
C ILE A 271 9.74 -8.47 7.00
N SER A 272 9.33 -9.73 7.13
CA SER A 272 9.73 -10.86 6.27
C SER A 272 11.24 -10.96 6.07
N GLY A 273 12.00 -10.74 7.15
CA GLY A 273 13.47 -10.73 7.17
C GLY A 273 14.10 -12.08 7.49
N SER A 274 15.42 -12.16 7.30
CA SER A 274 16.24 -13.27 7.77
C SER A 274 17.23 -12.77 8.82
N HIS A 275 17.41 -13.55 9.89
CA HIS A 275 18.41 -13.32 10.93
C HIS A 275 19.71 -14.12 10.66
N LEU A 276 19.76 -14.94 9.60
CA LEU A 276 20.87 -15.83 9.26
C LEU A 276 22.04 -15.09 8.60
N MET A 277 22.35 -13.88 9.06
CA MET A 277 23.44 -13.09 8.53
C MET A 277 24.78 -13.52 9.13
N PRO A 278 25.75 -13.95 8.32
CA PRO A 278 27.12 -14.16 8.79
C PRO A 278 27.73 -12.81 9.21
N VAL A 279 28.31 -12.77 10.42
CA VAL A 279 28.80 -11.54 11.07
C VAL A 279 29.98 -10.89 10.34
N GLU A 280 30.74 -11.69 9.58
CA GLU A 280 32.01 -11.27 8.95
C GLU A 280 31.93 -11.10 7.43
N LYS A 281 30.74 -11.23 6.85
CA LYS A 281 30.57 -11.16 5.39
C LYS A 281 30.17 -9.77 4.93
N SER A 282 30.68 -9.35 3.78
CA SER A 282 30.29 -8.09 3.15
C SER A 282 28.80 -8.13 2.74
N LEU A 283 28.21 -6.96 2.49
CA LEU A 283 26.85 -6.91 1.94
C LEU A 283 26.80 -7.57 0.56
N SER A 284 27.83 -7.44 -0.28
CA SER A 284 27.90 -8.16 -1.56
C SER A 284 27.80 -9.68 -1.40
N GLU A 285 28.51 -10.24 -0.42
CA GLU A 285 28.43 -11.67 -0.09
C GLU A 285 27.07 -12.07 0.51
N LEU A 286 26.45 -11.19 1.29
CA LEU A 286 25.08 -11.38 1.79
C LEU A 286 24.09 -11.46 0.63
N PHE A 287 24.18 -10.56 -0.33
CA PHE A 287 23.32 -10.56 -1.52
C PHE A 287 23.47 -11.84 -2.33
N GLU A 288 24.71 -12.30 -2.54
CA GLU A 288 24.97 -13.57 -3.23
C GLU A 288 24.45 -14.78 -2.44
N LEU A 289 24.57 -14.76 -1.10
CA LEU A 289 23.98 -15.79 -0.25
C LEU A 289 22.45 -15.79 -0.33
N MET A 290 21.82 -14.61 -0.32
CA MET A 290 20.37 -14.46 -0.45
C MET A 290 19.87 -14.92 -1.82
N LYS A 291 20.58 -14.59 -2.92
CA LYS A 291 20.28 -15.13 -4.26
C LYS A 291 20.28 -16.66 -4.27
N LYS A 292 21.24 -17.29 -3.59
CA LYS A 292 21.34 -18.75 -3.45
C LYS A 292 20.23 -19.33 -2.56
N MET A 293 19.78 -18.61 -1.53
CA MET A 293 18.74 -19.04 -0.59
C MET A 293 17.30 -18.81 -1.08
N LEU A 294 17.06 -17.83 -1.94
CA LEU A 294 15.75 -17.52 -2.55
C LEU A 294 15.12 -18.71 -3.29
N TRP A 295 15.92 -19.70 -3.68
CA TRP A 295 15.46 -20.97 -4.25
C TRP A 295 14.90 -21.99 -3.24
N ARG A 296 15.11 -21.80 -1.93
CA ARG A 296 14.88 -22.86 -0.93
C ARG A 296 13.81 -22.57 0.14
N TYR A 297 13.53 -21.32 0.51
CA TYR A 297 12.54 -21.04 1.57
C TYR A 297 11.84 -19.69 1.41
N THR A 298 10.50 -19.70 1.38
CA THR A 298 9.63 -18.54 1.61
C THR A 298 8.93 -18.71 2.96
N CYS A 299 9.35 -17.98 3.98
CA CYS A 299 8.60 -17.85 5.23
C CYS A 299 8.41 -16.35 5.51
N LEU A 300 7.14 -15.92 5.54
CA LEU A 300 6.76 -14.59 5.99
C LEU A 300 6.73 -14.59 7.52
N ALA A 301 7.56 -13.75 8.15
CA ALA A 301 7.50 -13.47 9.58
C ALA A 301 7.68 -11.97 9.80
N ILE A 302 6.79 -11.34 10.57
CA ILE A 302 6.98 -9.97 11.05
C ILE A 302 7.60 -10.08 12.44
N ILE A 303 8.79 -9.51 12.62
CA ILE A 303 9.50 -9.46 13.89
C ILE A 303 9.59 -7.98 14.30
N ILE A 304 8.92 -7.62 15.39
CA ILE A 304 9.01 -6.29 16.01
C ILE A 304 9.89 -6.43 17.24
N ILE A 305 11.01 -5.72 17.29
CA ILE A 305 11.92 -5.71 18.44
C ILE A 305 11.92 -4.31 19.03
N LYS A 306 11.35 -4.18 20.22
CA LYS A 306 11.50 -2.98 21.04
C LYS A 306 12.83 -3.08 21.78
N LEU A 307 13.74 -2.15 21.52
CA LEU A 307 15.05 -2.10 22.19
C LEU A 307 14.84 -1.36 23.52
N ALA A 308 15.32 -1.96 24.61
CA ALA A 308 15.22 -1.40 25.96
C ALA A 308 16.29 -0.34 26.20
#